data_AF-A0AAE5WTX0-F1
#
_entry.id   AF-A0AAE5WTX0-F1
#
_cell.length_a   1.000
_cell.length_b   1.000
_cell.length_c   1.000
_cell.angle_alpha   90.00
_cell.angle_beta   90.00
_cell.angle_gamma   90.00
#
_symmetry.space_group_name_H-M   'P 1'
#
loop_
_entity.id
_entity.type
_entity.pdbx_description
1 polymer ?
#
loop_
_entity_poly.entity_id
_entity_poly.type
_entity_poly.pdbx_seq_one_letter_code
_entity_poly.pdbx_strand_id
1 'polypeptide(L)' 'MKSINDLVASAKTVCDRYRAGRMERETVREWVLGLGAYPGPHGDRVREAVEWFRLHNREPVSDDIVLVDIDRLRAIAAP' A
#
# COMPACT_ATOMS: atom_id res chain seq x y z
N MET A 1 11.15 -6.81 -13.38
CA MET A 1 9.94 -6.05 -12.97
C MET A 1 8.88 -7.07 -12.63
N LYS A 2 8.23 -7.01 -11.45
CA LYS A 2 7.12 -7.93 -11.14
C LYS A 2 5.93 -7.62 -12.05
N SER A 3 5.11 -8.61 -12.38
CA SER A 3 3.95 -8.39 -13.25
C SER A 3 2.86 -7.58 -12.53
N ILE A 4 1.91 -6.99 -13.28
CA ILE A 4 0.73 -6.35 -12.67
C ILE A 4 -0.06 -7.37 -11.84
N ASN A 5 -0.15 -8.62 -12.29
CA ASN A 5 -0.82 -9.68 -11.55
C ASN A 5 -0.15 -9.94 -10.19
N ASP A 6 1.18 -9.95 -10.15
CA ASP A 6 1.94 -10.09 -8.90
C ASP A 6 1.74 -8.88 -7.98
N LEU A 7 1.70 -7.67 -8.54
CA LEU A 7 1.41 -6.44 -7.79
C LEU A 7 0.02 -6.55 -7.14
N VAL A 8 -1.01 -6.89 -7.91
CA VAL A 8 -2.38 -7.00 -7.41
C VAL A 8 -2.49 -8.09 -6.35
N ALA A 9 -1.92 -9.27 -6.58
CA ALA A 9 -1.92 -10.36 -5.60
C ALA A 9 -1.19 -9.98 -4.30
N SER A 10 -0.04 -9.32 -4.42
CA SER A 10 0.73 -8.83 -3.28
C SER A 10 -0.02 -7.74 -2.51
N ALA A 11 -0.62 -6.77 -3.21
CA ALA A 11 -1.38 -5.68 -2.59
C ALA A 11 -2.59 -6.20 -1.81
N LYS A 12 -3.31 -7.19 -2.34
CA LYS A 12 -4.40 -7.88 -1.61
C LYS A 12 -3.89 -8.53 -0.34
N THR A 13 -2.81 -9.30 -0.44
CA THR A 13 -2.21 -9.99 0.72
C THR A 13 -1.77 -9.01 1.81
N VAL A 14 -1.08 -7.94 1.42
CA VAL A 14 -0.61 -6.90 2.35
C VAL A 14 -1.80 -6.20 3.00
N CYS A 15 -2.81 -5.79 2.22
CA CYS A 15 -4.03 -5.17 2.72
C CYS A 15 -4.77 -6.06 3.74
N ASP A 16 -4.95 -7.34 3.42
CA ASP A 16 -5.68 -8.27 4.28
C ASP A 16 -4.94 -8.54 5.59
N ARG A 17 -3.62 -8.71 5.53
CA ARG A 17 -2.80 -8.90 6.73
C ARG A 17 -2.75 -7.65 7.60
N TYR A 18 -2.62 -6.48 6.99
CA TYR A 18 -2.59 -5.20 7.70
C TYR A 18 -3.92 -4.94 8.41
N ARG A 19 -5.04 -5.08 7.69
CA ARG A 19 -6.38 -4.93 8.25
C ARG A 19 -6.65 -5.92 9.41
N ALA A 20 -6.06 -7.10 9.36
CA ALA A 20 -6.19 -8.11 10.40
C ALA A 20 -5.24 -7.90 11.60
N GLY A 21 -4.43 -6.84 11.61
CA GLY A 21 -3.41 -6.61 12.65
C GLY A 21 -2.28 -7.64 12.63
N ARG A 22 -2.06 -8.32 11.49
CA ARG A 22 -1.03 -9.36 11.31
C ARG A 22 0.21 -8.86 10.55
N MET A 23 0.32 -7.55 10.42
CA MET A 23 1.41 -6.86 9.76
C MET A 23 1.49 -5.45 10.34
N GLU A 24 2.67 -5.03 10.76
CA GLU A 24 2.89 -3.70 11.31
C GLU A 24 2.85 -2.64 10.21
N ARG A 25 2.47 -1.42 10.58
CA ARG A 25 2.37 -0.30 9.63
C ARG A 25 3.72 0.00 8.99
N GLU A 26 4.82 -0.03 9.75
CA GLU A 26 6.16 0.19 9.18
C GLU A 26 6.51 -0.86 8.12
N THR A 27 6.14 -2.14 8.31
CA THR A 27 6.35 -3.19 7.30
C THR A 27 5.52 -2.92 6.04
N VAL A 28 4.29 -2.43 6.18
CA VAL A 28 3.45 -2.02 5.04
C VAL A 28 4.09 -0.84 4.31
N ARG A 29 4.55 0.16 5.06
CA ARG A 29 5.23 1.35 4.53
C ARG A 29 6.46 0.97 3.72
N GLU A 30 7.36 0.17 4.29
CA GLU A 30 8.56 -0.32 3.59
C GLU A 30 8.20 -1.07 2.31
N TRP A 31 7.17 -1.92 2.35
CA TRP A 31 6.69 -2.63 1.16
C TRP A 31 6.21 -1.65 0.08
N VAL A 32 5.38 -0.66 0.42
CA VAL A 32 4.89 0.35 -0.54
C VAL A 32 6.06 1.15 -1.13
N LEU A 33 6.99 1.60 -0.30
CA LEU A 33 8.15 2.39 -0.72
C LEU A 33 9.13 1.60 -1.59
N GLY A 34 9.14 0.27 -1.46
CA GLY A 34 9.93 -0.64 -2.29
C GLY A 34 9.29 -1.02 -3.63
N LEU A 35 8.05 -0.59 -3.92
CA LEU A 35 7.40 -0.85 -5.20
C LEU A 35 8.07 -0.06 -6.33
N GLY A 36 8.26 -0.73 -7.47
CA GLY A 36 8.76 -0.10 -8.69
C GLY A 36 7.70 0.68 -9.45
N ALA A 37 8.08 1.19 -10.62
CA ALA A 37 7.13 1.80 -11.56
C ALA A 37 6.29 0.73 -12.26
N TYR A 38 5.01 1.04 -12.45
CA TYR A 38 4.05 0.21 -13.20
C TYR A 38 3.32 1.09 -14.23
N PRO A 39 2.78 0.52 -15.32
CA PRO A 39 1.92 1.26 -16.22
C PRO A 39 0.59 1.64 -15.53
N GLY A 40 -0.04 2.71 -16.00
CA GLY A 40 -1.38 3.11 -15.56
C GLY A 40 -2.43 2.04 -15.92
N PRO A 41 -3.50 1.89 -15.13
CA PRO A 41 -3.86 2.73 -13.97
C PRO A 41 -3.15 2.34 -12.66
N HIS A 42 -2.61 1.12 -12.54
CA HIS A 42 -2.02 0.66 -11.28
C HIS A 42 -0.80 1.48 -10.86
N GLY A 43 0.02 1.92 -11.82
CA GLY A 43 1.17 2.79 -11.56
C GLY A 43 0.80 4.11 -10.88
N ASP A 44 -0.35 4.68 -11.22
CA ASP A 44 -0.83 5.91 -10.59
C ASP A 44 -1.19 5.69 -9.13
N ARG A 45 -1.89 4.59 -8.86
CA ARG A 45 -2.29 4.19 -7.51
C ARG A 45 -1.08 3.83 -6.63
N VAL A 46 -0.05 3.22 -7.22
CA VAL A 46 1.23 2.99 -6.53
C VAL A 46 1.91 4.30 -6.17
N ARG A 47 1.97 5.27 -7.09
CA ARG A 47 2.57 6.59 -6.82
C ARG A 47 1.83 7.32 -5.71
N GLU A 48 0.51 7.35 -5.75
CA GLU A 48 -0.32 7.96 -4.72
C GLU A 48 -0.09 7.31 -3.34
N ALA A 49 0.00 5.98 -3.29
CA ALA A 49 0.32 5.27 -2.06
C ALA A 49 1.72 5.61 -1.55
N VAL A 50 2.73 5.62 -2.43
CA VAL A 50 4.11 6.00 -2.08
C VAL A 50 4.17 7.41 -1.50
N GLU A 51 3.49 8.37 -2.12
CA GLU A 51 3.41 9.75 -1.62
C GLU A 51 2.73 9.82 -0.26
N TRP A 52 1.59 9.14 -0.10
CA TRP A 52 0.86 9.07 1.16
C TRP A 52 1.73 8.55 2.32
N PHE A 53 2.39 7.41 2.13
CA PHE A 53 3.25 6.78 3.14
C PHE A 53 4.56 7.53 3.41
N ARG A 54 5.03 8.36 2.45
CA ARG A 54 6.15 9.29 2.68
C ARG A 54 5.74 10.44 3.58
N LEU A 55 4.56 11.02 3.35
CA LEU A 55 4.05 12.17 4.11
C LEU A 55 3.63 11.77 5.53
N HIS A 56 3.04 10.59 5.71
CA HIS A 56 2.53 10.10 6.99
C HIS A 56 3.47 9.06 7.60
N ASN A 57 4.74 9.42 7.84
CA ASN A 57 5.80 8.49 8.27
C ASN A 57 6.06 8.44 9.79
N ARG A 58 5.32 9.22 10.60
CA ARG A 58 5.52 9.29 12.05
C ARG A 58 4.53 8.40 12.77
N GLU A 59 5.02 7.68 13.77
CA GLU A 59 4.20 6.89 14.70
C GLU A 59 4.15 7.54 16.10
N PRO A 60 3.08 7.32 16.88
CA PRO A 60 1.87 6.55 16.53
C PRO A 60 0.96 7.31 15.55
N VAL A 61 0.14 6.57 14.80
CA VAL A 61 -0.90 7.14 13.92
C VAL A 61 -2.30 6.88 14.49
N SER A 62 -3.27 7.73 14.14
CA SER A 62 -4.67 7.52 14.51
C SER A 62 -5.33 6.43 13.66
N ASP A 63 -6.46 5.91 14.13
CA ASP A 63 -7.28 4.95 13.38
C ASP A 63 -7.71 5.52 12.00
N ASP A 64 -7.94 6.82 11.90
CA ASP A 64 -8.26 7.48 10.61
C ASP A 64 -7.12 7.34 9.59
N ILE A 65 -5.87 7.45 10.03
CA ILE A 65 -4.72 7.23 9.13
C ILE A 65 -4.65 5.78 8.70
N VAL A 66 -4.91 4.83 9.61
CA VAL A 66 -4.95 3.39 9.29
C VAL A 66 -6.05 3.09 8.26
N LEU A 67 -7.21 3.75 8.35
CA LEU A 67 -8.27 3.61 7.35
C LEU A 67 -7.81 4.09 5.96
N VAL A 68 -7.13 5.24 5.88
CA VAL A 68 -6.61 5.74 4.59
C VAL A 68 -5.49 4.83 4.06
N ASP A 69 -4.61 4.31 4.91
CA ASP A 69 -3.59 3.35 4.51
C ASP A 69 -4.24 2.13 3.83
N ILE A 70 -5.29 1.57 4.43
CA ILE A 70 -6.07 0.45 3.87
C ILE A 70 -6.69 0.83 2.53
N ASP A 71 -7.26 2.02 2.39
CA ASP A 71 -7.87 2.47 1.15
C ASP A 71 -6.83 2.64 0.02
N ARG A 72 -5.63 3.13 0.33
CA ARG A 72 -4.51 3.19 -0.64
C ARG A 72 -4.07 1.81 -1.09
N LEU A 73 -3.97 0.84 -0.19
CA LEU A 73 -3.63 -0.54 -0.54
C LEU A 73 -4.71 -1.21 -1.40
N ARG A 74 -5.99 -0.99 -1.07
CA ARG A 74 -7.13 -1.48 -1.87
C ARG A 74 -7.13 -0.89 -3.27
N ALA A 75 -6.82 0.40 -3.41
CA ALA A 75 -6.76 1.05 -4.72
C ALA A 75 -5.75 0.35 -5.63
N ILE A 76 -4.55 0.02 -5.14
CA ILE A 76 -3.53 -0.70 -5.93
C ILE A 76 -4.07 -2.03 -6.47
N ALA A 77 -4.83 -2.75 -5.65
CA ALA A 77 -5.43 -4.05 -5.97
C ALA A 77 -6.71 -3.98 -6.82
N ALA A 78 -7.27 -2.78 -7.04
CA ALA A 78 -8.46 -2.60 -7.85
C ALA A 78 -8.18 -2.90 -9.33
N PRO A 79 -9.17 -3.39 -10.09
CA PRO A 79 -9.04 -3.60 -11.54
C PRO A 79 -8.60 -2.36 -12.34
#